data_AF-A0A166W3J5-F1
#
_entry.id   AF-A0A166W3J5-F1
#
_cell.length_a   1.000
_cell.length_b   1.000
_cell.length_c   1.000
_cell.angle_alpha   90.00
_cell.angle_beta   90.00
_cell.angle_gamma   90.00
#
_symmetry.space_group_name_H-M   'P 1'
#
loop_
_entity.id
_entity.type
_entity.pdbx_description
1 polymer ?
#
loop_
_entity_poly.entity_id
_entity_poly.type
_entity_poly.pdbx_seq_one_letter_code
_entity_poly.pdbx_strand_id
1 'polypeptide(L)'
;MSTKQVLCLLPLLFSIGWSSPAPLPRKGGHPGFPEGTKPGFAPSGTVPSVPQQSTPADPANNAAAPAASRTPGKGNETNPGTGGGGPTLPEGYAKIVFQDDFSKQQAGALPDASKWTFDVGTGYPGGATNWGTQEIQTYTKDTANIAISESGTLTITPIKNGEAWTSSRIETNAAQDFTCPESGKLRMEASIMIPASDPATQSGIWPAFWSMGSAFRTNVTSWPSVGEIDMLEVSNGVGTVFQTAHCGVIDGGPCNEKTGLSSSAELPRGEFVKVACEVDRSAGGGFASEKLVWYVNDKPTKTITGQEIGDEAVWKNLAQTPKMILLNVAIGGEFPDAKAGTKTPNAQTVGGKNSRMEVKYVAVYSS
;
A
#
# COMPACT_ATOMS: atom_id res chain seq x y z
N MET A 1 -49.57 44.16 -0.29
CA MET A 1 -50.14 43.60 -1.54
C MET A 1 -49.60 44.41 -2.72
N SER A 2 -49.24 43.72 -3.81
CA SER A 2 -48.80 44.26 -5.13
C SER A 2 -47.42 44.94 -5.16
N THR A 3 -46.53 44.83 -6.16
CA THR A 3 -46.36 44.06 -7.42
C THR A 3 -44.94 44.39 -7.91
N LYS A 4 -44.22 43.46 -8.54
CA LYS A 4 -43.68 43.61 -9.93
C LYS A 4 -42.66 42.52 -10.25
N GLN A 5 -42.93 41.85 -11.36
CA GLN A 5 -42.04 41.00 -12.13
C GLN A 5 -40.88 41.82 -12.72
N VAL A 6 -39.70 41.21 -12.83
CA VAL A 6 -38.71 41.56 -13.87
C VAL A 6 -38.22 40.27 -14.53
N LEU A 7 -38.41 40.26 -15.84
CA LEU A 7 -37.94 39.32 -16.84
C LEU A 7 -36.44 39.56 -17.07
N CYS A 8 -35.61 38.52 -17.19
CA CYS A 8 -34.28 38.65 -17.78
C CYS A 8 -33.97 37.50 -18.73
N LEU A 9 -33.59 37.89 -19.94
CA LEU A 9 -33.30 37.09 -21.12
C LEU A 9 -31.97 36.33 -21.00
N LEU A 10 -31.95 35.12 -21.56
CA LEU A 10 -30.75 34.44 -22.06
C LEU A 10 -30.09 35.26 -23.19
N PRO A 11 -28.76 35.17 -23.40
CA PRO A 11 -28.30 34.18 -24.37
C PRO A 11 -26.87 33.59 -24.19
N LEU A 12 -26.65 32.51 -24.96
CA LEU A 12 -25.40 32.08 -25.61
C LEU A 12 -24.31 31.36 -24.80
N LEU A 13 -24.42 30.02 -24.85
CA LEU A 13 -23.41 29.08 -25.37
C LEU A 13 -21.99 29.63 -25.62
N PHE A 14 -21.03 29.16 -24.83
CA PHE A 14 -19.67 28.92 -25.30
C PHE A 14 -19.20 27.55 -24.83
N SER A 15 -19.27 26.58 -25.74
CA SER A 15 -18.47 25.36 -25.70
C SER A 15 -17.06 25.74 -26.15
N ILE A 16 -16.07 25.64 -25.25
CA ILE A 16 -14.66 25.63 -25.66
C ILE A 16 -14.20 24.19 -25.53
N GLY A 17 -14.27 23.47 -26.65
CA GLY A 17 -13.59 22.21 -26.84
C GLY A 17 -12.08 22.46 -26.88
N TRP A 18 -11.33 21.69 -26.10
CA TRP A 18 -9.88 21.63 -26.20
C TRP A 18 -9.54 20.78 -27.42
N SER A 19 -9.14 21.42 -28.51
CA SER A 19 -8.60 20.76 -29.70
C SER A 19 -7.14 20.37 -29.44
N SER A 20 -6.84 19.07 -29.51
CA SER A 20 -5.47 18.56 -29.56
C SER A 20 -4.77 19.02 -30.85
N PRO A 21 -3.47 19.36 -30.82
CA PRO A 21 -2.72 19.66 -32.04
C PRO A 21 -2.47 18.38 -32.86
N ALA A 22 -2.60 18.52 -34.17
CA ALA A 22 -2.42 17.48 -35.18
C ALA A 22 -0.98 16.94 -35.26
N PRO A 23 -0.76 15.70 -35.74
CA PRO A 23 0.58 15.13 -35.91
C PRO A 23 1.28 15.71 -37.15
N LEU A 24 2.58 15.95 -37.03
CA LEU A 24 3.46 16.36 -38.14
C LEU A 24 3.65 15.24 -39.18
N PRO A 25 3.93 15.59 -40.46
CA PRO A 25 3.86 14.66 -41.58
C PRO A 25 5.11 13.78 -41.72
N ARG A 26 4.89 12.51 -42.06
CA ARG A 26 5.93 11.58 -42.55
C ARG A 26 6.37 11.97 -43.97
N LYS A 27 7.69 12.03 -44.20
CA LYS A 27 8.30 11.97 -45.55
C LYS A 27 8.72 10.52 -45.86
N GLY A 28 8.36 10.04 -47.06
CA GLY A 28 8.77 8.75 -47.65
C GLY A 28 10.23 8.72 -48.13
N GLY A 29 10.76 7.68 -48.78
CA GLY A 29 10.22 6.38 -49.20
C GLY A 29 11.31 5.55 -49.93
N HIS A 30 10.88 4.43 -50.54
CA HIS A 30 11.53 3.50 -51.50
C HIS A 30 12.40 2.33 -50.97
N PRO A 31 12.57 1.21 -51.75
CA PRO A 31 11.54 0.38 -52.41
C PRO A 31 11.81 -1.16 -52.33
N GLY A 32 10.78 -2.00 -52.57
CA GLY A 32 10.86 -3.21 -53.41
C GLY A 32 11.24 -4.60 -52.83
N PHE A 33 10.20 -5.45 -52.64
CA PHE A 33 10.04 -6.90 -52.98
C PHE A 33 10.94 -8.03 -52.40
N PRO A 34 10.53 -9.32 -52.42
CA PRO A 34 9.18 -9.92 -52.57
C PRO A 34 8.79 -10.96 -51.48
N GLU A 35 7.54 -11.43 -51.58
CA GLU A 35 6.92 -12.53 -50.83
C GLU A 35 7.68 -13.87 -50.92
N GLY A 36 7.67 -14.62 -49.81
CA GLY A 36 8.18 -15.99 -49.74
C GLY A 36 7.43 -16.84 -48.70
N THR A 37 6.44 -17.58 -49.18
CA THR A 37 6.04 -18.95 -48.79
C THR A 37 5.82 -19.33 -47.31
N LYS A 38 4.57 -19.70 -47.03
CA LYS A 38 4.08 -20.59 -45.97
C LYS A 38 4.94 -21.85 -45.80
N PRO A 39 4.97 -22.44 -44.59
CA PRO A 39 4.96 -23.88 -44.44
C PRO A 39 3.62 -24.34 -43.85
N GLY A 40 2.93 -25.18 -44.62
CA GLY A 40 1.95 -26.13 -44.07
C GLY A 40 2.66 -27.44 -43.75
N PHE A 41 2.27 -28.11 -42.67
CA PHE A 41 1.76 -29.48 -42.60
C PHE A 41 1.75 -29.95 -41.13
N ALA A 42 0.64 -30.60 -40.77
CA ALA A 42 0.32 -31.17 -39.46
C ALA A 42 0.84 -32.63 -39.36
N PRO A 43 0.23 -33.54 -38.56
CA PRO A 43 0.54 -33.80 -37.16
C PRO A 43 0.96 -35.26 -36.91
N SER A 44 1.63 -35.53 -35.78
CA SER A 44 1.76 -36.86 -35.13
C SER A 44 2.64 -36.67 -33.90
N GLY A 45 2.43 -37.28 -32.74
CA GLY A 45 1.46 -38.28 -32.33
C GLY A 45 1.80 -38.69 -30.90
N THR A 46 0.86 -39.42 -30.29
CA THR A 46 1.07 -40.41 -29.22
C THR A 46 1.63 -39.97 -27.87
N VAL A 47 0.67 -39.80 -26.97
CA VAL A 47 0.70 -40.14 -25.54
C VAL A 47 1.21 -41.58 -25.32
N PRO A 48 1.95 -41.82 -24.23
CA PRO A 48 1.73 -43.03 -23.45
C PRO A 48 1.35 -42.71 -22.00
N SER A 49 0.29 -43.36 -21.57
CA SER A 49 -0.32 -43.34 -20.26
C SER A 49 0.10 -44.55 -19.42
N VAL A 50 -0.14 -44.44 -18.09
CA VAL A 50 -0.32 -45.51 -17.07
C VAL A 50 0.97 -45.95 -16.33
N PRO A 51 0.95 -46.36 -15.03
CA PRO A 51 -0.17 -46.49 -14.07
C PRO A 51 -0.04 -45.75 -12.72
N GLN A 52 -1.22 -45.47 -12.15
CA GLN A 52 -1.53 -45.39 -10.73
C GLN A 52 -1.09 -46.66 -9.96
N GLN A 53 -0.57 -46.48 -8.75
CA GLN A 53 -0.65 -47.51 -7.72
C GLN A 53 -1.08 -46.90 -6.39
N SER A 54 -2.02 -47.59 -5.75
CA SER A 54 -2.86 -47.16 -4.65
C SER A 54 -2.51 -47.88 -3.34
N THR A 55 -2.67 -47.14 -2.22
CA THR A 55 -3.04 -47.58 -0.85
C THR A 55 -2.02 -48.38 -0.01
N PRO A 56 -2.13 -48.43 1.35
CA PRO A 56 -3.24 -48.02 2.22
C PRO A 56 -2.90 -47.13 3.44
N ALA A 57 -3.97 -46.68 4.10
CA ALA A 57 -4.02 -45.97 5.37
C ALA A 57 -3.94 -46.91 6.61
N ASP A 58 -4.01 -46.25 7.78
CA ASP A 58 -4.39 -46.68 9.15
C ASP A 58 -3.27 -46.91 10.21
N PRO A 59 -3.54 -46.76 11.53
CA PRO A 59 -4.22 -45.64 12.23
C PRO A 59 -3.62 -45.28 13.63
N ALA A 60 -4.22 -44.23 14.22
CA ALA A 60 -4.52 -44.04 15.67
C ALA A 60 -3.48 -43.52 16.70
N ASN A 61 -3.97 -42.49 17.42
CA ASN A 61 -3.90 -42.22 18.87
C ASN A 61 -2.58 -41.83 19.57
N ASN A 62 -2.53 -40.60 20.10
CA ASN A 62 -2.82 -40.39 21.53
C ASN A 62 -2.96 -38.90 21.91
N ALA A 63 -3.85 -38.67 22.88
CA ALA A 63 -4.23 -37.38 23.46
C ALA A 63 -3.38 -36.98 24.67
N ALA A 64 -3.31 -35.66 24.92
CA ALA A 64 -3.20 -34.90 26.20
C ALA A 64 -2.12 -35.31 27.24
N ALA A 65 -1.43 -34.45 28.00
CA ALA A 65 -1.76 -33.16 28.62
C ALA A 65 -0.44 -32.54 29.24
N PRO A 66 -0.45 -31.47 30.05
CA PRO A 66 0.51 -30.35 29.97
C PRO A 66 1.63 -30.35 31.02
N ALA A 67 2.68 -29.55 30.81
CA ALA A 67 3.64 -29.20 31.86
C ALA A 67 4.22 -27.77 31.72
N ALA A 68 3.80 -26.95 32.68
CA ALA A 68 4.56 -25.95 33.46
C ALA A 68 5.50 -24.92 32.78
N SER A 69 5.03 -23.67 32.88
CA SER A 69 5.75 -22.44 33.23
C SER A 69 7.20 -22.58 33.75
N ARG A 70 8.14 -21.91 33.06
CA ARG A 70 9.38 -21.35 33.64
C ARG A 70 9.71 -20.00 32.98
N THR A 71 10.01 -19.03 33.83
CA THR A 71 10.42 -17.63 33.59
C THR A 71 11.78 -17.55 32.85
N PRO A 72 12.10 -16.42 32.18
CA PRO A 72 13.10 -16.36 31.10
C PRO A 72 14.53 -16.09 31.58
N GLY A 73 15.48 -16.84 30.99
CA GLY A 73 16.92 -16.61 31.13
C GLY A 73 17.49 -15.90 29.90
N LYS A 74 18.29 -14.86 30.13
CA LYS A 74 19.13 -14.19 29.12
C LYS A 74 20.09 -15.19 28.47
N GLY A 75 20.25 -15.10 27.15
CA GLY A 75 21.28 -15.82 26.41
C GLY A 75 21.21 -15.51 24.92
N ASN A 76 22.04 -14.58 24.49
CA ASN A 76 22.20 -14.14 23.12
C ASN A 76 23.35 -14.97 22.51
N GLU A 77 23.06 -15.91 21.62
CA GLU A 77 24.07 -16.48 20.70
C GLU A 77 23.44 -16.73 19.32
N THR A 78 24.04 -16.09 18.34
CA THR A 78 23.69 -16.09 16.91
C THR A 78 24.20 -17.34 16.23
N ASN A 79 23.32 -18.02 15.49
CA ASN A 79 23.71 -19.05 14.52
C ASN A 79 23.49 -18.51 13.10
N PRO A 80 24.50 -18.46 12.21
CA PRO A 80 24.32 -17.97 10.85
C PRO A 80 23.93 -19.12 9.91
N GLY A 81 22.66 -19.13 9.47
CA GLY A 81 22.18 -20.11 8.49
C GLY A 81 20.73 -19.88 8.07
N THR A 82 20.58 -19.30 6.87
CA THR A 82 19.39 -19.29 5.98
C THR A 82 18.09 -18.60 6.47
N GLY A 83 17.88 -17.35 6.00
CA GLY A 83 16.56 -16.74 5.82
C GLY A 83 16.11 -15.74 6.90
N GLY A 84 16.03 -14.45 6.53
CA GLY A 84 15.12 -13.50 7.19
C GLY A 84 15.60 -12.80 8.46
N GLY A 85 16.58 -11.89 8.36
CA GLY A 85 16.81 -10.91 9.44
C GLY A 85 15.58 -10.03 9.63
N GLY A 86 14.91 -10.17 10.77
CA GLY A 86 13.81 -9.31 11.20
C GLY A 86 14.26 -7.86 11.45
N PRO A 87 13.36 -6.96 11.88
CA PRO A 87 13.70 -5.57 12.12
C PRO A 87 14.78 -5.45 13.20
N THR A 88 15.82 -4.66 12.89
CA THR A 88 16.89 -4.30 13.83
C THR A 88 16.66 -2.89 14.35
N LEU A 89 16.90 -2.65 15.64
CA LEU A 89 16.77 -1.33 16.24
C LEU A 89 17.73 -0.31 15.56
N PRO A 90 17.21 0.75 14.89
CA PRO A 90 18.04 1.75 14.26
C PRO A 90 18.78 2.60 15.30
N GLU A 91 19.92 3.18 14.90
CA GLU A 91 20.65 4.13 15.74
C GLU A 91 19.74 5.32 16.12
N GLY A 92 19.85 5.77 17.38
CA GLY A 92 19.01 6.85 17.91
C GLY A 92 17.64 6.42 18.44
N TYR A 93 17.30 5.13 18.37
CA TYR A 93 16.08 4.56 18.93
C TYR A 93 16.38 3.64 20.12
N ALA A 94 15.50 3.63 21.13
CA ALA A 94 15.70 2.86 22.35
C ALA A 94 14.90 1.55 22.38
N LYS A 95 13.77 1.48 21.65
CA LYS A 95 12.88 0.30 21.66
C LYS A 95 12.07 0.15 20.38
N ILE A 96 11.65 -1.08 20.14
CA ILE A 96 10.60 -1.44 19.17
C ILE A 96 9.26 -1.42 19.92
N VAL A 97 8.30 -0.60 19.46
CA VAL A 97 6.96 -0.49 20.07
C VAL A 97 5.91 -1.32 19.32
N PHE A 98 6.18 -1.63 18.06
CA PHE A 98 5.41 -2.60 17.26
C PHE A 98 6.35 -3.31 16.30
N GLN A 99 6.13 -4.61 16.07
CA GLN A 99 6.78 -5.33 14.97
C GLN A 99 5.97 -6.53 14.51
N ASP A 100 6.05 -6.81 13.21
CA ASP A 100 5.77 -8.12 12.65
C ASP A 100 6.80 -8.45 11.57
N ASP A 101 7.52 -9.56 11.77
CA ASP A 101 8.50 -10.08 10.81
C ASP A 101 7.95 -11.25 9.99
N PHE A 102 6.69 -11.64 10.24
CA PHE A 102 5.95 -12.68 9.53
C PHE A 102 6.61 -14.08 9.48
N SER A 103 7.73 -14.26 10.19
CA SER A 103 8.62 -15.42 10.06
C SER A 103 8.17 -16.62 10.89
N LYS A 104 7.25 -16.41 11.84
CA LYS A 104 6.82 -17.44 12.81
C LYS A 104 5.58 -18.20 12.36
N GLN A 105 4.77 -17.59 11.51
CA GLN A 105 3.57 -18.18 10.95
C GLN A 105 3.94 -19.18 9.84
N GLN A 106 3.11 -20.21 9.68
CA GLN A 106 3.29 -21.19 8.61
C GLN A 106 2.99 -20.58 7.23
N ALA A 107 3.68 -21.05 6.20
CA ALA A 107 3.37 -20.69 4.82
C ALA A 107 1.89 -21.00 4.50
N GLY A 108 1.22 -20.06 3.81
CA GLY A 108 -0.22 -20.11 3.53
C GLY A 108 -1.12 -19.61 4.66
N ALA A 109 -0.59 -19.35 5.86
CA ALA A 109 -1.37 -18.80 6.96
C ALA A 109 -1.68 -17.31 6.77
N LEU A 110 -2.69 -16.81 7.49
CA LEU A 110 -2.96 -15.38 7.64
C LEU A 110 -1.93 -14.72 8.58
N PRO A 111 -1.75 -13.38 8.52
CA PRO A 111 -0.97 -12.64 9.52
C PRO A 111 -1.52 -12.81 10.94
N ASP A 112 -0.70 -12.51 11.94
CA ASP A 112 -1.03 -12.72 13.35
C ASP A 112 -2.25 -11.86 13.76
N ALA A 113 -3.36 -12.52 14.07
CA ALA A 113 -4.61 -11.86 14.43
C ALA A 113 -4.54 -11.07 15.75
N SER A 114 -3.51 -11.28 16.59
CA SER A 114 -3.25 -10.43 17.76
C SER A 114 -2.68 -9.06 17.38
N LYS A 115 -2.13 -8.94 16.16
CA LYS A 115 -1.52 -7.73 15.63
C LYS A 115 -2.36 -7.05 14.56
N TRP A 116 -3.07 -7.82 13.73
CA TRP A 116 -3.75 -7.31 12.54
C TRP A 116 -5.24 -7.63 12.53
N THR A 117 -6.02 -6.70 12.00
CA THR A 117 -7.42 -6.89 11.61
C THR A 117 -7.58 -6.65 10.12
N PHE A 118 -8.67 -7.17 9.54
CA PHE A 118 -8.97 -7.07 8.12
C PHE A 118 -10.07 -6.06 7.86
N ASP A 119 -9.82 -5.20 6.88
CA ASP A 119 -10.81 -4.31 6.31
C ASP A 119 -11.42 -5.00 5.08
N VAL A 120 -12.66 -5.47 5.19
CA VAL A 120 -13.31 -6.29 4.16
C VAL A 120 -14.42 -5.53 3.44
N GLY A 121 -14.64 -5.88 2.16
CA GLY A 121 -15.66 -5.25 1.33
C GLY A 121 -15.12 -4.10 0.48
N THR A 122 -15.98 -3.10 0.24
CA THR A 122 -15.71 -1.95 -0.64
C THR A 122 -15.72 -0.61 0.13
N GLY A 123 -15.59 -0.66 1.45
CA GLY A 123 -15.55 0.52 2.32
C GLY A 123 -15.75 0.12 3.78
N TYR A 124 -15.36 0.98 4.71
CA TYR A 124 -15.68 0.81 6.12
C TYR A 124 -17.20 0.85 6.34
N PRO A 125 -17.75 0.13 7.35
CA PRO A 125 -19.14 0.29 7.74
C PRO A 125 -19.47 1.74 8.10
N GLY A 126 -20.40 2.35 7.36
CA GLY A 126 -20.75 3.77 7.52
C GLY A 126 -19.72 4.77 6.96
N GLY A 127 -18.67 4.28 6.29
CA GLY A 127 -17.67 5.09 5.61
C GLY A 127 -18.03 5.38 4.15
N ALA A 128 -17.10 6.02 3.45
CA ALA A 128 -17.25 6.29 2.03
C ALA A 128 -17.31 4.99 1.20
N THR A 129 -18.11 5.01 0.13
CA THR A 129 -18.15 3.93 -0.87
C THR A 129 -16.84 3.85 -1.63
N ASN A 130 -16.49 2.65 -2.12
CA ASN A 130 -15.25 2.39 -2.88
C ASN A 130 -14.02 2.95 -2.15
N TRP A 131 -13.98 2.74 -0.84
CA TRP A 131 -12.93 3.22 0.08
C TRP A 131 -12.66 4.74 0.02
N GLY A 132 -13.54 5.54 -0.57
CA GLY A 132 -13.37 6.98 -0.77
C GLY A 132 -12.44 7.39 -1.92
N THR A 133 -11.87 6.41 -2.62
CA THR A 133 -10.86 6.58 -3.67
C THR A 133 -11.33 6.08 -5.04
N GLN A 134 -12.57 5.58 -5.14
CA GLN A 134 -13.15 5.02 -6.36
C GLN A 134 -12.41 3.76 -6.88
N GLU A 135 -11.67 3.09 -6.00
CA GLU A 135 -11.06 1.80 -6.27
C GLU A 135 -12.12 0.69 -6.44
N ILE A 136 -11.82 -0.34 -7.23
CA ILE A 136 -12.85 -1.27 -7.76
C ILE A 136 -12.80 -2.67 -7.17
N GLN A 137 -11.80 -3.00 -6.38
CA GLN A 137 -11.67 -4.32 -5.78
C GLN A 137 -12.55 -4.49 -4.54
N THR A 138 -12.97 -5.72 -4.29
CA THR A 138 -13.49 -6.13 -2.98
C THR A 138 -12.33 -6.64 -2.12
N TYR A 139 -12.06 -6.01 -0.98
CA TYR A 139 -11.08 -6.54 -0.04
C TYR A 139 -11.64 -7.76 0.70
N THR A 140 -10.80 -8.78 0.86
CA THR A 140 -11.14 -10.05 1.51
C THR A 140 -10.07 -10.44 2.53
N LYS A 141 -10.38 -11.46 3.34
CA LYS A 141 -9.41 -12.16 4.19
C LYS A 141 -9.07 -13.55 3.65
N ASP A 142 -9.27 -13.78 2.35
CA ASP A 142 -8.96 -15.05 1.70
C ASP A 142 -7.43 -15.18 1.58
N THR A 143 -6.91 -16.36 1.92
CA THR A 143 -5.49 -16.70 1.77
C THR A 143 -4.97 -16.56 0.34
N ALA A 144 -5.86 -16.58 -0.66
CA ALA A 144 -5.51 -16.27 -2.04
C ALA A 144 -5.13 -14.79 -2.23
N ASN A 145 -5.75 -13.89 -1.46
CA ASN A 145 -5.45 -12.46 -1.48
C ASN A 145 -4.37 -12.05 -0.46
N ILE A 146 -4.22 -12.78 0.64
CA ILE A 146 -3.24 -12.45 1.68
C ILE A 146 -2.77 -13.68 2.43
N ALA A 147 -1.47 -13.93 2.41
CA ALA A 147 -0.89 -15.06 3.14
C ALA A 147 0.60 -14.88 3.40
N ILE A 148 1.10 -15.62 4.39
CA ILE A 148 2.52 -15.79 4.63
C ILE A 148 3.12 -16.67 3.54
N SER A 149 4.20 -16.22 2.92
CA SER A 149 4.90 -16.93 1.87
C SER A 149 5.75 -18.08 2.42
N GLU A 150 6.26 -18.92 1.52
CA GLU A 150 7.24 -19.96 1.87
C GLU A 150 8.54 -19.37 2.45
N SER A 151 8.87 -18.12 2.14
CA SER A 151 10.06 -17.41 2.65
C SER A 151 9.81 -16.65 3.96
N GLY A 152 8.62 -16.77 4.57
CA GLY A 152 8.29 -16.10 5.83
C GLY A 152 8.05 -14.60 5.67
N THR A 153 7.44 -14.18 4.56
CA THR A 153 7.06 -12.79 4.27
C THR A 153 5.54 -12.69 4.11
N LEU A 154 4.93 -11.55 4.41
CA LEU A 154 3.52 -11.32 4.09
C LEU A 154 3.38 -11.01 2.60
N THR A 155 2.42 -11.64 1.91
CA THR A 155 2.05 -11.29 0.55
C THR A 155 0.63 -10.74 0.51
N ILE A 156 0.40 -9.64 -0.20
CA ILE A 156 -0.93 -9.13 -0.55
C ILE A 156 -1.04 -9.19 -2.07
N THR A 157 -1.92 -10.06 -2.56
CA THR A 157 -2.04 -10.44 -3.96
C THR A 157 -3.42 -10.06 -4.49
N PRO A 158 -3.53 -9.05 -5.37
CA PRO A 158 -4.79 -8.77 -6.04
C PRO A 158 -5.10 -9.88 -7.05
N ILE A 159 -6.36 -10.32 -7.13
CA ILE A 159 -6.81 -11.37 -8.04
C ILE A 159 -7.83 -10.77 -9.00
N LYS A 160 -7.64 -11.04 -10.29
CA LYS A 160 -8.57 -10.71 -11.36
C LYS A 160 -9.37 -11.95 -11.75
N ASN A 161 -10.70 -11.85 -11.74
CA ASN A 161 -11.61 -12.88 -12.25
C ASN A 161 -12.61 -12.24 -13.21
N GLY A 162 -12.32 -12.35 -14.52
CA GLY A 162 -13.03 -11.56 -15.53
C GLY A 162 -12.80 -10.06 -15.30
N GLU A 163 -13.88 -9.32 -15.08
CA GLU A 163 -13.85 -7.89 -14.73
C GLU A 163 -13.78 -7.64 -13.22
N ALA A 164 -14.09 -8.65 -12.41
CA ALA A 164 -14.10 -8.53 -10.95
C ALA A 164 -12.68 -8.61 -10.38
N TRP A 165 -12.44 -7.84 -9.32
CA TRP A 165 -11.19 -7.81 -8.59
C TRP A 165 -11.39 -8.09 -7.11
N THR A 166 -10.50 -8.90 -6.54
CA THR A 166 -10.33 -9.00 -5.09
C THR A 166 -8.90 -8.65 -4.70
N SER A 167 -8.72 -8.22 -3.46
CA SER A 167 -7.40 -7.98 -2.86
C SER A 167 -7.52 -8.10 -1.34
N SER A 168 -6.52 -7.65 -0.58
CA SER A 168 -6.63 -7.51 0.87
C SER A 168 -6.17 -6.15 1.36
N ARG A 169 -6.77 -5.74 2.48
CA ARG A 169 -6.38 -4.59 3.29
C ARG A 169 -6.38 -5.01 4.75
N ILE A 170 -5.30 -4.70 5.43
CA ILE A 170 -5.16 -4.93 6.86
C ILE A 170 -4.72 -3.66 7.56
N GLU A 171 -5.16 -3.51 8.80
CA GLU A 171 -4.68 -2.47 9.71
C GLU A 171 -4.24 -3.12 11.02
N THR A 172 -3.32 -2.48 11.74
CA THR A 172 -2.94 -2.95 13.07
C THR A 172 -4.15 -2.91 14.00
N ASN A 173 -4.22 -3.81 14.97
CA ASN A 173 -5.26 -3.78 16.00
C ASN A 173 -5.09 -2.54 16.88
N ALA A 174 -6.17 -2.06 17.50
CA ALA A 174 -6.13 -0.91 18.41
C ALA A 174 -5.16 -1.09 19.60
N ALA A 175 -4.93 -2.34 20.04
CA ALA A 175 -3.95 -2.66 21.08
C ALA A 175 -2.49 -2.43 20.66
N GLN A 176 -2.24 -2.25 19.37
CA GLN A 176 -0.94 -1.99 18.77
C GLN A 176 -0.75 -0.51 18.39
N ASP A 177 -1.74 0.36 18.66
CA ASP A 177 -1.63 1.77 18.35
C ASP A 177 -0.46 2.39 19.12
N PHE A 178 0.28 3.28 18.46
CA PHE A 178 1.49 3.89 19.01
C PHE A 178 1.47 5.41 18.82
N THR A 179 2.16 6.12 19.72
CA THR A 179 2.22 7.58 19.70
C THR A 179 3.67 8.02 19.78
N CYS A 180 4.05 9.03 19.01
CA CYS A 180 5.38 9.61 19.14
C CYS A 180 5.55 10.25 20.53
N PRO A 181 6.57 9.88 21.32
CA PRO A 181 6.80 10.49 22.62
C PRO A 181 7.03 12.00 22.47
N GLU A 182 6.62 12.76 23.48
CA GLU A 182 7.01 14.16 23.59
C GLU A 182 8.53 14.27 23.73
N SER A 183 9.14 15.26 23.07
CA SER A 183 10.60 15.46 23.07
C SER A 183 11.41 14.25 22.57
N GLY A 184 10.80 13.36 21.79
CA GLY A 184 11.45 12.17 21.24
C GLY A 184 11.11 11.94 19.77
N LYS A 185 11.38 10.73 19.31
CA LYS A 185 11.21 10.30 17.92
C LYS A 185 10.40 9.01 17.83
N LEU A 186 9.69 8.89 16.72
CA LEU A 186 9.00 7.67 16.33
C LEU A 186 9.29 7.39 14.85
N ARG A 187 9.70 6.17 14.52
CA ARG A 187 9.90 5.77 13.12
C ARG A 187 8.99 4.62 12.78
N MET A 188 8.15 4.81 11.77
CA MET A 188 7.34 3.77 11.15
C MET A 188 8.07 3.28 9.91
N GLU A 189 8.31 1.99 9.81
CA GLU A 189 9.16 1.41 8.77
C GLU A 189 8.64 0.07 8.28
N ALA A 190 8.84 -0.21 7.00
CA ALA A 190 8.66 -1.53 6.43
C ALA A 190 9.77 -1.86 5.43
N SER A 191 10.02 -3.15 5.23
CA SER A 191 10.84 -3.67 4.13
C SER A 191 9.92 -4.35 3.13
N ILE A 192 9.73 -3.70 1.97
CA ILE A 192 8.69 -4.04 0.99
C ILE A 192 9.34 -4.29 -0.37
N MET A 193 8.90 -5.36 -1.04
CA MET A 193 9.22 -5.63 -2.43
C MET A 193 7.97 -5.50 -3.29
N ILE A 194 8.09 -4.73 -4.37
CA ILE A 194 7.11 -4.70 -5.46
C ILE A 194 7.74 -5.37 -6.69
N PRO A 195 7.09 -6.38 -7.31
CA PRO A 195 7.69 -7.14 -8.41
C PRO A 195 8.18 -6.28 -9.57
N ALA A 196 9.28 -6.70 -10.20
CA ALA A 196 9.77 -6.14 -11.47
C ALA A 196 8.94 -6.67 -12.65
N SER A 197 7.64 -6.41 -12.63
CA SER A 197 6.71 -6.80 -13.69
C SER A 197 6.65 -5.75 -14.79
N ASP A 198 6.25 -6.16 -16.00
CA ASP A 198 6.07 -5.26 -17.13
C ASP A 198 5.05 -4.15 -16.79
N PRO A 199 5.46 -2.86 -16.74
CA PRO A 199 4.55 -1.75 -16.41
C PRO A 199 3.31 -1.69 -17.29
N ALA A 200 3.36 -2.18 -18.54
CA ALA A 200 2.21 -2.22 -19.44
C ALA A 200 1.06 -3.10 -18.91
N THR A 201 1.36 -4.04 -17.99
CA THR A 201 0.40 -4.96 -17.38
C THR A 201 -0.05 -4.51 -15.98
N GLN A 202 0.37 -3.33 -15.52
CA GLN A 202 0.20 -2.91 -14.13
C GLN A 202 -0.67 -1.66 -13.98
N SER A 203 -1.37 -1.23 -15.03
CA SER A 203 -2.30 -0.10 -14.97
C SER A 203 -3.34 -0.31 -13.85
N GLY A 204 -3.49 0.66 -12.97
CA GLY A 204 -4.41 0.60 -11.82
C GLY A 204 -3.91 -0.17 -10.61
N ILE A 205 -2.80 -0.92 -10.68
CA ILE A 205 -2.25 -1.62 -9.50
C ILE A 205 -1.66 -0.58 -8.54
N TRP A 206 -2.17 -0.54 -7.30
CA TRP A 206 -1.82 0.46 -6.30
C TRP A 206 -1.48 -0.16 -4.93
N PRO A 207 -0.22 -0.60 -4.74
CA PRO A 207 0.30 -1.00 -3.43
C PRO A 207 0.50 0.21 -2.51
N ALA A 208 0.15 0.05 -1.23
CA ALA A 208 0.35 1.09 -0.23
C ALA A 208 0.80 0.54 1.15
N PHE A 209 1.71 1.29 1.80
CA PHE A 209 2.10 1.18 3.21
C PHE A 209 2.05 2.57 3.85
N TRP A 210 1.20 2.71 4.84
CA TRP A 210 0.75 4.02 5.31
C TRP A 210 0.26 3.94 6.75
N SER A 211 0.01 5.11 7.32
CA SER A 211 -0.38 5.31 8.71
C SER A 211 -1.52 6.30 8.80
N MET A 212 -2.49 6.03 9.66
CA MET A 212 -3.66 6.88 9.87
C MET A 212 -3.87 7.14 11.37
N GLY A 213 -4.39 8.31 11.72
CA GLY A 213 -4.77 8.58 13.10
C GLY A 213 -5.81 7.58 13.62
N SER A 214 -5.54 6.98 14.76
CA SER A 214 -6.26 5.80 15.27
C SER A 214 -7.74 6.07 15.57
N ALA A 215 -8.09 7.34 15.81
CA ALA A 215 -9.45 7.80 16.01
C ALA A 215 -10.37 7.52 14.81
N PHE A 216 -9.81 7.33 13.60
CA PHE A 216 -10.56 7.02 12.40
C PHE A 216 -11.42 5.75 12.55
N ARG A 217 -10.95 4.72 13.28
CA ARG A 217 -11.74 3.49 13.52
C ARG A 217 -13.09 3.75 14.17
N THR A 218 -13.20 4.82 14.95
CA THR A 218 -14.43 5.22 15.65
C THR A 218 -15.18 6.36 14.96
N ASN A 219 -14.56 7.00 13.97
CA ASN A 219 -15.15 8.07 13.18
C ASN A 219 -14.61 7.99 11.74
N VAL A 220 -15.19 7.09 10.95
CA VAL A 220 -14.76 6.81 9.56
C VAL A 220 -15.02 7.95 8.57
N THR A 221 -15.55 9.08 9.06
CA THR A 221 -15.75 10.32 8.29
C THR A 221 -14.75 11.42 8.66
N SER A 222 -13.80 11.15 9.56
CA SER A 222 -12.86 12.18 10.06
C SER A 222 -11.67 12.46 9.14
N TRP A 223 -11.54 11.77 8.01
CA TRP A 223 -10.49 12.08 7.04
C TRP A 223 -10.79 13.42 6.32
N PRO A 224 -9.78 14.28 6.07
CA PRO A 224 -8.35 14.14 6.36
C PRO A 224 -7.93 14.69 7.74
N SER A 225 -8.87 15.24 8.52
CA SER A 225 -8.58 15.91 9.79
C SER A 225 -7.91 15.03 10.85
N VAL A 226 -8.06 13.70 10.74
CA VAL A 226 -7.46 12.71 11.64
C VAL A 226 -5.95 12.49 11.40
N GLY A 227 -5.43 12.96 10.27
CA GLY A 227 -4.04 12.85 9.85
C GLY A 227 -3.70 11.49 9.24
N GLU A 228 -3.02 11.52 8.10
CA GLU A 228 -2.55 10.36 7.36
C GLU A 228 -1.12 10.61 6.82
N ILE A 229 -0.30 9.56 6.87
CA ILE A 229 1.12 9.58 6.50
C ILE A 229 1.39 8.37 5.62
N ASP A 230 1.68 8.62 4.35
CA ASP A 230 1.95 7.57 3.37
C ASP A 230 3.45 7.39 3.20
N MET A 231 3.96 6.22 3.62
CA MET A 231 5.38 5.88 3.53
C MET A 231 5.72 5.25 2.19
N LEU A 232 4.76 4.56 1.57
CA LEU A 232 4.87 4.04 0.22
C LEU A 232 3.49 4.05 -0.43
N GLU A 233 3.38 4.72 -1.55
CA GLU A 233 2.37 4.47 -2.56
C GLU A 233 3.05 4.27 -3.91
N VAL A 234 2.59 3.29 -4.67
CA VAL A 234 3.03 3.04 -6.05
C VAL A 234 1.80 2.95 -6.92
N SER A 235 1.87 3.41 -8.16
CA SER A 235 0.76 3.27 -9.12
C SER A 235 1.26 2.79 -10.48
N ASN A 236 0.40 2.13 -11.24
CA ASN A 236 0.62 1.86 -12.67
C ASN A 236 1.94 1.15 -13.01
N GLY A 237 2.50 0.38 -12.07
CA GLY A 237 3.76 -0.34 -12.25
C GLY A 237 5.02 0.52 -12.35
N VAL A 238 4.97 1.82 -12.04
CA VAL A 238 6.16 2.68 -12.15
C VAL A 238 7.21 2.34 -11.08
N GLY A 239 8.48 2.61 -11.39
CA GLY A 239 9.62 2.52 -10.46
C GLY A 239 9.76 3.73 -9.55
N THR A 240 8.63 4.24 -9.05
CA THR A 240 8.55 5.48 -8.26
C THR A 240 7.65 5.23 -7.07
N VAL A 241 8.13 5.62 -5.90
CA VAL A 241 7.32 5.69 -4.68
C VAL A 241 6.85 7.13 -4.48
N PHE A 242 5.59 7.28 -4.10
CA PHE A 242 5.01 8.53 -3.63
C PHE A 242 4.88 8.48 -2.11
N GLN A 243 5.23 9.60 -1.49
CA GLN A 243 5.29 9.76 -0.03
C GLN A 243 4.61 11.07 0.32
N THR A 244 3.52 10.97 1.07
CA THR A 244 2.53 12.03 1.19
C THR A 244 2.10 12.19 2.65
N ALA A 245 1.73 13.42 3.02
CA ALA A 245 0.96 13.68 4.22
C ALA A 245 -0.39 14.27 3.85
N HIS A 246 -1.44 13.74 4.48
CA HIS A 246 -2.81 14.23 4.38
C HIS A 246 -3.29 14.76 5.74
N CYS A 247 -3.85 15.96 5.75
CA CYS A 247 -4.22 16.66 6.97
C CYS A 247 -5.25 17.78 6.76
N GLY A 248 -5.90 18.19 7.85
CA GLY A 248 -6.77 19.37 7.83
C GLY A 248 -8.15 19.08 7.24
N VAL A 249 -8.47 19.68 6.08
CA VAL A 249 -9.81 19.66 5.49
C VAL A 249 -9.79 19.17 4.04
N ILE A 250 -10.87 18.53 3.61
CA ILE A 250 -11.00 17.78 2.34
C ILE A 250 -10.76 18.61 1.06
N ASP A 251 -11.10 19.90 1.08
CA ASP A 251 -11.01 20.79 -0.07
C ASP A 251 -9.88 21.82 0.15
N GLY A 252 -8.65 21.41 -0.16
CA GLY A 252 -7.45 22.21 0.02
C GLY A 252 -6.91 22.16 1.46
N GLY A 253 -7.08 23.25 2.21
CA GLY A 253 -6.51 23.37 3.55
C GLY A 253 -4.96 23.37 3.55
N PRO A 254 -4.34 23.22 4.73
CA PRO A 254 -2.88 23.31 4.88
C PRO A 254 -2.13 22.18 4.16
N CYS A 255 -2.78 21.04 3.90
CA CYS A 255 -2.18 19.92 3.16
C CYS A 255 -2.55 19.88 1.66
N ASN A 256 -3.29 20.86 1.13
CA ASN A 256 -3.71 20.90 -0.28
C ASN A 256 -4.48 19.63 -0.74
N GLU A 257 -5.50 19.28 0.02
CA GLU A 257 -6.33 18.10 -0.22
C GLU A 257 -7.16 18.22 -1.50
N LYS A 258 -7.41 17.13 -2.23
CA LYS A 258 -6.99 15.73 -1.92
C LYS A 258 -5.58 15.34 -2.41
N THR A 259 -4.76 16.30 -2.85
CA THR A 259 -3.42 15.97 -3.36
C THR A 259 -2.45 15.60 -2.23
N GLY A 260 -2.62 16.22 -1.06
CA GLY A 260 -1.69 16.07 0.05
C GLY A 260 -0.36 16.80 -0.21
N LEU A 261 0.49 16.85 0.82
CA LEU A 261 1.85 17.34 0.70
C LEU A 261 2.76 16.21 0.23
N SER A 262 2.74 15.97 -1.08
CA SER A 262 3.37 14.80 -1.68
C SER A 262 4.80 15.06 -2.17
N SER A 263 5.57 13.98 -2.23
CA SER A 263 6.89 13.89 -2.85
C SER A 263 7.02 12.56 -3.59
N SER A 264 8.06 12.42 -4.40
CA SER A 264 8.35 11.17 -5.08
C SER A 264 9.84 10.85 -5.06
N ALA A 265 10.16 9.57 -4.96
CA ALA A 265 11.52 9.06 -5.05
C ALA A 265 11.60 7.80 -5.92
N GLU A 266 12.80 7.45 -6.35
CA GLU A 266 13.04 6.19 -7.05
C GLU A 266 12.72 5.01 -6.13
N LEU A 267 12.02 4.01 -6.67
CA LEU A 267 11.73 2.75 -6.00
C LEU A 267 12.24 1.60 -6.86
N PRO A 268 13.39 0.98 -6.50
CA PRO A 268 13.84 -0.25 -7.13
C PRO A 268 12.77 -1.33 -7.09
N ARG A 269 12.60 -2.06 -8.19
CA ARG A 269 11.60 -3.12 -8.35
C ARG A 269 12.26 -4.49 -8.29
N GLY A 270 11.55 -5.48 -7.77
CA GLY A 270 12.03 -6.86 -7.67
C GLY A 270 12.99 -7.13 -6.50
N GLU A 271 13.24 -6.14 -5.64
CA GLU A 271 14.02 -6.28 -4.41
C GLU A 271 13.29 -5.67 -3.21
N PHE A 272 13.70 -6.07 -2.01
CA PHE A 272 13.18 -5.48 -0.78
C PHE A 272 13.80 -4.10 -0.55
N VAL A 273 12.95 -3.09 -0.54
CA VAL A 273 13.30 -1.69 -0.28
C VAL A 273 12.80 -1.30 1.10
N LYS A 274 13.63 -0.58 1.86
CA LYS A 274 13.23 -0.03 3.15
C LYS A 274 12.53 1.30 2.93
N VAL A 275 11.29 1.43 3.40
CA VAL A 275 10.52 2.68 3.35
C VAL A 275 10.09 3.06 4.75
N ALA A 276 10.18 4.35 5.09
CA ALA A 276 9.86 4.82 6.43
C ALA A 276 9.40 6.28 6.46
N CYS A 277 8.74 6.63 7.56
CA CYS A 277 8.58 8.02 8.01
C CYS A 277 9.00 8.13 9.48
N GLU A 278 9.83 9.12 9.78
CA GLU A 278 10.20 9.53 11.14
C GLU A 278 9.39 10.75 11.55
N VAL A 279 8.69 10.64 12.67
CA VAL A 279 8.17 11.78 13.43
C VAL A 279 9.26 12.20 14.42
N ASP A 280 9.81 13.40 14.24
CA ASP A 280 10.85 13.95 15.12
C ASP A 280 10.29 15.15 15.90
N ARG A 281 10.10 14.92 17.20
CA ARG A 281 9.63 15.91 18.17
C ARG A 281 10.74 16.31 19.15
N SER A 282 11.98 15.93 18.88
CA SER A 282 13.10 16.03 19.84
C SER A 282 13.75 17.41 19.93
N ALA A 283 13.48 18.30 18.97
CA ALA A 283 14.11 19.62 18.91
C ALA A 283 13.69 20.56 20.05
N GLY A 284 12.51 20.35 20.65
CA GLY A 284 11.90 21.28 21.59
C GLY A 284 11.47 22.60 20.93
N GLY A 285 10.64 23.39 21.61
CA GLY A 285 10.10 24.63 21.05
C GLY A 285 8.71 24.49 20.41
N GLY A 286 7.97 23.43 20.75
CA GLY A 286 6.57 23.23 20.36
C GLY A 286 6.38 22.73 18.93
N PHE A 287 5.14 22.65 18.48
CA PHE A 287 4.75 22.00 17.22
C PHE A 287 5.53 22.51 15.99
N ALA A 288 5.83 23.81 15.95
CA ALA A 288 6.53 24.43 14.82
C ALA A 288 7.95 23.87 14.59
N SER A 289 8.60 23.36 15.65
CA SER A 289 9.93 22.75 15.60
C SER A 289 9.92 21.27 15.20
N GLU A 290 8.76 20.62 15.27
CA GLU A 290 8.61 19.20 14.99
C GLU A 290 8.59 18.97 13.47
N LYS A 291 8.96 17.77 13.03
CA LYS A 291 9.00 17.40 11.61
C LYS A 291 8.61 15.96 11.35
N LEU A 292 8.10 15.73 10.14
CA LEU A 292 8.00 14.44 9.49
C LEU A 292 9.11 14.33 8.45
N VAL A 293 9.83 13.20 8.43
CA VAL A 293 10.88 12.94 7.45
C VAL A 293 10.65 11.56 6.82
N TRP A 294 10.48 11.51 5.51
CA TRP A 294 10.33 10.26 4.78
C TRP A 294 11.65 9.74 4.26
N TYR A 295 11.74 8.42 4.11
CA TYR A 295 12.95 7.73 3.69
C TYR A 295 12.69 6.64 2.67
N VAL A 296 13.67 6.43 1.79
CA VAL A 296 13.85 5.23 0.96
C VAL A 296 15.28 4.74 1.14
N ASN A 297 15.45 3.49 1.58
CA ASN A 297 16.76 2.89 1.91
C ASN A 297 17.61 3.81 2.81
N ASP A 298 16.99 4.32 3.88
CA ASP A 298 17.56 5.25 4.86
C ASP A 298 18.02 6.61 4.31
N LYS A 299 17.75 6.91 3.03
CA LYS A 299 17.99 8.23 2.44
C LYS A 299 16.73 9.09 2.59
N PRO A 300 16.82 10.29 3.18
CA PRO A 300 15.67 11.17 3.31
C PRO A 300 15.21 11.68 1.94
N THR A 301 13.90 11.73 1.73
CA THR A 301 13.27 12.09 0.45
C THR A 301 12.44 13.37 0.54
N LYS A 302 11.73 13.56 1.65
CA LYS A 302 10.93 14.75 1.95
C LYS A 302 10.93 15.02 3.44
N THR A 303 10.91 16.30 3.78
CA THR A 303 10.65 16.79 5.12
C THR A 303 9.44 17.72 5.07
N ILE A 304 8.55 17.59 6.05
CA ILE A 304 7.47 18.53 6.35
C ILE A 304 7.61 18.95 7.80
N THR A 305 7.51 20.25 8.08
CA THR A 305 7.61 20.76 9.46
C THR A 305 6.26 21.24 9.97
N GLY A 306 6.08 21.28 11.29
CA GLY A 306 4.89 21.90 11.87
C GLY A 306 4.76 23.38 11.53
N GLN A 307 5.89 24.06 11.29
CA GLN A 307 5.91 25.43 10.79
C GLN A 307 5.36 25.53 9.35
N GLU A 308 5.66 24.56 8.46
CA GLU A 308 5.12 24.51 7.10
C GLU A 308 3.59 24.31 7.11
N ILE A 309 3.10 23.45 8.00
CA ILE A 309 1.64 23.27 8.21
C ILE A 309 0.99 24.53 8.79
N GLY A 310 1.66 25.21 9.72
CA GLY A 310 1.23 26.50 10.25
C GLY A 310 0.00 26.47 11.18
N ASP A 311 -0.52 25.29 11.50
CA ASP A 311 -1.68 25.07 12.38
C ASP A 311 -1.37 23.97 13.40
N GLU A 312 -1.37 24.34 14.68
CA GLU A 312 -1.04 23.44 15.80
C GLU A 312 -2.05 22.30 15.95
N ALA A 313 -3.34 22.55 15.76
CA ALA A 313 -4.36 21.52 15.91
C ALA A 313 -4.27 20.48 14.78
N VAL A 314 -4.01 20.96 13.55
CA VAL A 314 -3.77 20.08 12.40
C VAL A 314 -2.48 19.27 12.60
N TRP A 315 -1.40 19.92 13.03
CA TRP A 315 -0.13 19.24 13.30
C TRP A 315 -0.27 18.19 14.41
N LYS A 316 -0.99 18.52 15.49
CA LYS A 316 -1.27 17.58 16.58
C LYS A 316 -1.93 16.30 16.05
N ASN A 317 -2.95 16.43 15.21
CA ASN A 317 -3.60 15.27 14.62
C ASN A 317 -2.70 14.54 13.64
N LEU A 318 -1.83 15.22 12.89
CA LEU A 318 -0.92 14.58 11.94
C LEU A 318 0.21 13.80 12.65
N ALA A 319 0.84 14.37 13.68
CA ALA A 319 2.11 13.87 14.22
C ALA A 319 2.07 13.41 15.70
N GLN A 320 1.10 13.87 16.50
CA GLN A 320 1.14 13.75 17.96
C GLN A 320 0.06 12.83 18.55
N THR A 321 -0.94 12.44 17.77
CA THR A 321 -2.00 11.50 18.17
C THR A 321 -1.62 10.05 17.90
N PRO A 322 -2.27 9.07 18.58
CA PRO A 322 -2.03 7.65 18.32
C PRO A 322 -2.26 7.28 16.85
N LYS A 323 -1.40 6.44 16.31
CA LYS A 323 -1.40 5.98 14.92
C LYS A 323 -1.57 4.47 14.81
N MET A 324 -2.20 4.07 13.71
CA MET A 324 -2.27 2.70 13.25
C MET A 324 -1.47 2.55 11.95
N ILE A 325 -0.99 1.35 11.63
CA ILE A 325 -0.41 1.03 10.32
C ILE A 325 -1.43 0.33 9.45
N LEU A 326 -1.41 0.63 8.15
CA LEU A 326 -2.20 -0.05 7.13
C LEU A 326 -1.32 -0.59 5.98
N LEU A 327 -1.76 -1.70 5.41
CA LEU A 327 -1.19 -2.33 4.22
C LEU A 327 -2.30 -2.78 3.28
N ASN A 328 -2.19 -2.45 2.00
CA ASN A 328 -3.12 -2.91 0.97
C ASN A 328 -2.51 -2.90 -0.43
N VAL A 329 -3.22 -3.55 -1.36
CA VAL A 329 -3.04 -3.33 -2.79
C VAL A 329 -4.41 -2.99 -3.38
N ALA A 330 -4.67 -1.72 -3.66
CA ALA A 330 -5.87 -1.25 -4.35
C ALA A 330 -5.77 -1.47 -5.86
N ILE A 331 -6.92 -1.41 -6.53
CA ILE A 331 -7.07 -1.57 -7.98
C ILE A 331 -7.90 -0.42 -8.55
N GLY A 332 -7.30 0.33 -9.47
CA GLY A 332 -7.89 1.55 -10.03
C GLY A 332 -8.00 2.66 -8.99
N GLY A 333 -8.92 3.59 -9.23
CA GLY A 333 -9.19 4.70 -8.33
C GLY A 333 -8.53 6.01 -8.74
N GLU A 334 -8.85 7.06 -8.00
CA GLU A 334 -8.50 8.46 -8.30
C GLU A 334 -6.99 8.65 -8.48
N PHE A 335 -6.16 8.01 -7.66
CA PHE A 335 -4.71 8.17 -7.72
C PHE A 335 -4.08 7.52 -8.97
N PRO A 336 -4.25 6.20 -9.25
CA PRO A 336 -3.75 5.62 -10.49
C PRO A 336 -4.33 6.28 -11.76
N ASP A 337 -5.60 6.70 -11.72
CA ASP A 337 -6.25 7.41 -12.83
C ASP A 337 -5.56 8.75 -13.10
N ALA A 338 -5.32 9.54 -12.06
CA ALA A 338 -4.65 10.84 -12.18
C ALA A 338 -3.21 10.69 -12.69
N LYS A 339 -2.48 9.65 -12.26
CA LYS A 339 -1.11 9.38 -12.75
C LYS A 339 -1.09 8.88 -14.20
N ALA A 340 -2.13 8.17 -14.63
CA ALA A 340 -2.24 7.67 -16.01
C ALA A 340 -2.84 8.70 -16.98
N GLY A 341 -3.60 9.69 -16.48
CA GLY A 341 -4.40 10.61 -17.30
C GLY A 341 -5.61 9.95 -17.98
N THR A 342 -5.98 8.75 -17.53
CA THR A 342 -7.10 7.95 -18.06
C THR A 342 -7.62 7.00 -16.98
N LYS A 343 -8.78 6.37 -17.22
CA LYS A 343 -9.33 5.36 -16.32
C LYS A 343 -8.48 4.09 -16.30
N THR A 344 -8.29 3.57 -15.09
CA THR A 344 -7.55 2.35 -14.78
C THR A 344 -8.38 1.43 -13.89
N PRO A 345 -8.12 0.10 -13.86
CA PRO A 345 -7.20 -0.64 -14.71
C PRO A 345 -7.66 -0.71 -16.18
N ASN A 346 -6.79 -1.16 -17.08
CA ASN A 346 -7.15 -1.44 -18.47
C ASN A 346 -7.25 -2.95 -18.72
N ALA A 347 -7.59 -3.36 -19.96
CA ALA A 347 -7.76 -4.77 -20.31
C ALA A 347 -6.47 -5.60 -20.13
N GLN A 348 -5.31 -4.98 -20.29
CA GLN A 348 -3.99 -5.58 -20.16
C GLN A 348 -3.55 -5.74 -18.71
N THR A 349 -4.20 -5.08 -17.76
CA THR A 349 -3.87 -5.21 -16.34
C THR A 349 -4.05 -6.65 -15.87
N VAL A 350 -3.01 -7.20 -15.27
CA VAL A 350 -3.00 -8.54 -14.66
C VAL A 350 -3.04 -8.44 -13.14
N GLY A 351 -3.49 -9.50 -12.47
CA GLY A 351 -3.34 -9.68 -11.03
C GLY A 351 -2.29 -10.73 -10.71
N GLY A 352 -2.43 -11.38 -9.57
CA GLY A 352 -1.59 -12.47 -9.13
C GLY A 352 -0.20 -12.01 -8.69
N LYS A 353 0.75 -12.95 -8.74
CA LYS A 353 2.13 -12.76 -8.24
C LYS A 353 2.87 -11.58 -8.87
N ASN A 354 2.50 -11.15 -10.08
CA ASN A 354 3.11 -10.01 -10.78
C ASN A 354 2.64 -8.65 -10.24
N SER A 355 1.50 -8.62 -9.55
CA SER A 355 0.87 -7.39 -9.05
C SER A 355 0.77 -7.36 -7.53
N ARG A 356 1.45 -8.30 -6.86
CA ARG A 356 1.45 -8.41 -5.39
C ARG A 356 2.35 -7.35 -4.75
N MET A 357 2.08 -7.06 -3.49
CA MET A 357 3.05 -6.48 -2.56
C MET A 357 3.58 -7.59 -1.66
N GLU A 358 4.89 -7.63 -1.44
CA GLU A 358 5.51 -8.55 -0.50
C GLU A 358 6.22 -7.78 0.62
N VAL A 359 5.95 -8.11 1.86
CA VAL A 359 6.40 -7.38 3.05
C VAL A 359 7.22 -8.32 3.91
N LYS A 360 8.51 -8.01 4.05
CA LYS A 360 9.43 -8.78 4.88
C LYS A 360 9.24 -8.47 6.36
N TYR A 361 9.03 -7.21 6.70
CA TYR A 361 8.65 -6.82 8.06
C TYR A 361 7.95 -5.47 8.05
N VAL A 362 7.20 -5.22 9.13
CA VAL A 362 6.76 -3.90 9.56
C VAL A 362 7.28 -3.68 10.98
N ALA A 363 7.83 -2.51 11.26
CA ALA A 363 8.31 -2.15 12.59
C ALA A 363 8.06 -0.68 12.91
N VAL A 364 7.85 -0.40 14.20
CA VAL A 364 7.77 0.95 14.73
C VAL A 364 8.75 1.07 15.89
N TYR A 365 9.60 2.09 15.81
CA TYR A 365 10.66 2.34 16.79
C TYR A 365 10.37 3.63 17.56
N SER A 366 10.72 3.66 18.84
CA SER A 366 10.65 4.86 19.70
C SER A 366 12.02 5.13 20.31
N SER A 367 12.44 6.40 20.30
CA SER A 367 13.58 6.87 21.10
C SER A 367 13.32 6.77 22.59
#